data_AF-A0A651DU95-F1
#
_entry.id   AF-A0A651DU95-F1
#
_cell.length_a   1.000
_cell.length_b   1.000
_cell.length_c   1.000
_cell.angle_alpha   90.00
_cell.angle_beta   90.00
_cell.angle_gamma   90.00
#
_symmetry.space_group_name_H-M   'P 1'
#
loop_
_entity.id
_entity.type
_entity.pdbx_description
1 polymer ?
#
loop_
_entity_poly.entity_id
_entity_poly.type
_entity_poly.pdbx_seq_one_letter_code
_entity_poly.pdbx_strand_id
1 'polypeptide(L)'
;MLLLSTLAGLGVSSDALPQPAPSNHSRLSEQGAVVSQHEWMHRVTLLAWEERDPPDGLPPRADRPIGFASVFLYLENPGLEDVTIVLETIEIQTVDGQPQAFEFSSTDIRLRPLEHSELVFHLSSTVGYCGDGPVQVIATYRVGDRHYHLTSEPVEIQR
;
A
#
# COMPACT_ATOMS: atom_id res chain seq x y z
N MET A 1 7.72 -20.87 97.54
CA MET A 1 7.80 -21.15 96.09
C MET A 1 8.71 -20.10 95.46
N LEU A 2 9.72 -20.58 94.72
CA LEU A 2 10.56 -19.94 93.66
C LEU A 2 10.81 -18.41 93.70
N LEU A 3 12.05 -17.97 93.97
CA LEU A 3 13.13 -17.58 93.00
C LEU A 3 12.87 -16.20 92.33
N LEU A 4 13.69 -15.16 92.61
CA LEU A 4 14.87 -14.70 91.81
C LEU A 4 14.43 -14.23 90.39
N SER A 5 14.69 -13.03 89.85
CA SER A 5 15.95 -12.26 89.76
C SER A 5 15.74 -10.97 88.91
N THR A 6 16.65 -9.99 89.07
CA THR A 6 17.33 -9.13 88.04
C THR A 6 16.53 -8.31 87.00
N LEU A 7 16.66 -6.98 86.92
CA LEU A 7 17.75 -6.09 86.42
C LEU A 7 17.59 -5.67 84.94
N ALA A 8 17.51 -4.35 84.74
CA ALA A 8 17.82 -3.47 83.61
C ALA A 8 18.02 -4.00 82.18
N GLY A 9 17.58 -3.19 81.20
CA GLY A 9 18.31 -3.06 79.94
C GLY A 9 17.53 -2.55 78.73
N LEU A 10 17.85 -1.31 78.32
CA LEU A 10 18.09 -0.84 76.93
C LEU A 10 16.96 -0.96 75.90
N GLY A 11 16.48 0.18 75.38
CA GLY A 11 16.78 0.60 74.00
C GLY A 11 15.61 0.22 73.08
N VAL A 12 15.15 0.98 72.10
CA VAL A 12 15.85 1.72 71.05
C VAL A 12 14.82 2.69 70.43
N SER A 13 15.28 3.89 70.09
CA SER A 13 14.56 4.89 69.30
C SER A 13 14.01 4.30 67.99
N SER A 14 12.71 4.45 67.73
CA SER A 14 12.18 4.22 66.39
C SER A 14 11.89 5.57 65.76
N ASP A 15 12.83 5.96 64.89
CA ASP A 15 12.79 7.10 64.00
C ASP A 15 11.65 6.90 63.00
N ALA A 16 10.75 7.87 62.91
CA ALA A 16 9.60 7.81 62.02
C ALA A 16 10.05 8.11 60.58
N LEU A 17 10.14 7.08 59.75
CA LEU A 17 10.31 7.24 58.30
C LEU A 17 9.00 7.76 57.68
N PRO A 18 9.03 8.81 56.84
CA PRO A 18 7.86 9.24 56.09
C PRO A 18 7.50 8.20 55.02
N GLN A 19 6.24 7.75 54.97
CA GLN A 19 5.73 6.95 53.86
C GLN A 19 5.71 7.79 52.57
N PRO A 20 6.21 7.28 51.43
CA PRO A 20 6.00 7.94 50.14
C PRO A 20 4.53 7.84 49.74
N ALA A 21 3.99 8.94 49.20
CA ALA A 21 2.63 9.04 48.68
C ALA A 21 2.35 7.96 47.61
N PRO A 22 1.10 7.48 47.48
CA PRO A 22 0.76 6.47 46.48
C PRO A 22 0.98 7.06 45.09
N SER A 23 1.92 6.48 44.35
CA SER A 23 2.16 6.76 42.95
C SER A 23 0.95 6.32 42.14
N ASN A 24 0.29 7.29 41.49
CA ASN A 24 -0.63 7.03 40.39
C ASN A 24 0.16 6.37 39.25
N HIS A 25 0.27 5.04 39.29
CA HIS A 25 0.63 4.28 38.10
C HIS A 25 -0.56 4.35 37.15
N SER A 26 -0.52 5.34 36.24
CA SER A 26 -1.37 5.36 35.06
C SER A 26 -1.31 3.97 34.44
N ARG A 27 -2.45 3.28 34.51
CA ARG A 27 -2.74 2.06 33.80
C ARG A 27 -2.33 2.30 32.35
N LEU A 28 -1.23 1.68 31.91
CA LEU A 28 -0.95 1.47 30.49
C LEU A 28 -2.15 0.70 29.97
N SER A 29 -3.14 1.45 29.49
CA SER A 29 -4.19 0.90 28.67
C SER A 29 -3.46 0.37 27.46
N GLU A 30 -3.65 -0.92 27.18
CA GLU A 30 -3.32 -1.52 25.90
C GLU A 30 -3.95 -0.62 24.83
N GLN A 31 -3.14 0.31 24.32
CA GLN A 31 -3.45 1.07 23.14
C GLN A 31 -3.45 0.03 22.04
N GLY A 32 -4.65 -0.46 21.73
CA GLY A 32 -4.89 -1.37 20.63
C GLY A 32 -4.05 -0.92 19.45
N ALA A 33 -3.26 -1.85 18.92
CA ALA A 33 -2.38 -1.59 17.80
C ALA A 33 -3.15 -0.77 16.77
N VAL A 34 -2.75 0.48 16.58
CA VAL A 34 -3.15 1.24 15.41
C VAL A 34 -2.55 0.44 14.26
N VAL A 35 -3.36 -0.41 13.64
CA VAL A 35 -3.02 -1.06 12.38
C VAL A 35 -2.96 0.08 11.39
N SER A 36 -1.77 0.66 11.25
CA SER A 36 -1.47 1.58 10.18
C SER A 36 -1.85 0.86 8.90
N GLN A 37 -2.85 1.38 8.17
CA GLN A 37 -3.20 0.86 6.86
C GLN A 37 -2.07 1.25 5.93
N HIS A 38 -1.02 0.42 5.89
CA HIS A 38 0.06 0.63 4.95
C HIS A 38 -0.43 0.22 3.56
N GLU A 39 -0.34 1.13 2.61
CA GLU A 39 -0.62 0.86 1.20
C GLU A 39 0.68 0.41 0.54
N TRP A 40 0.74 -0.85 0.10
CA TRP A 40 1.93 -1.39 -0.57
C TRP A 40 2.17 -0.80 -1.95
N MET A 41 1.13 -0.20 -2.54
CA MET A 41 1.22 0.61 -3.77
C MET A 41 0.86 2.04 -3.43
N HIS A 42 1.82 2.95 -3.59
CA HIS A 42 1.65 4.35 -3.20
C HIS A 42 1.43 5.29 -4.39
N ARG A 43 1.70 4.82 -5.61
CA ARG A 43 1.46 5.59 -6.84
C ARG A 43 1.22 4.70 -8.03
N VAL A 44 0.30 5.14 -8.88
CA VAL A 44 0.11 4.64 -10.24
C VAL A 44 0.18 5.82 -11.21
N THR A 45 0.90 5.66 -12.32
CA THR A 45 0.93 6.65 -13.40
C THR A 45 0.62 5.98 -14.75
N LEU A 46 0.12 6.79 -15.68
CA LEU A 46 -0.32 6.35 -17.00
C LEU A 46 0.36 7.20 -18.07
N LEU A 47 0.84 6.54 -19.12
CA LEU A 47 1.10 7.14 -20.42
C LEU A 47 0.14 6.53 -21.43
N ALA A 48 -0.52 7.36 -22.21
CA ALA A 48 -1.52 6.97 -23.19
C ALA A 48 -1.18 7.54 -24.57
N TRP A 49 -1.13 6.70 -25.59
CA TRP A 49 -0.93 7.14 -26.97
C TRP A 49 -1.65 6.27 -27.98
N GLU A 50 -1.96 6.83 -29.13
CA GLU A 50 -2.71 6.20 -30.19
C GLU A 50 -2.06 6.47 -31.54
N GLU A 51 -1.86 5.42 -32.34
CA GLU A 51 -1.27 5.49 -33.66
C GLU A 51 -2.24 4.87 -34.68
N ARG A 52 -3.14 5.67 -35.24
CA ARG A 52 -4.10 5.18 -36.23
C ARG A 52 -3.43 4.89 -37.58
N ASP A 53 -2.53 5.77 -38.00
CA ASP A 53 -1.88 5.64 -39.29
C ASP A 53 -0.87 4.48 -39.30
N PRO A 54 -0.80 3.67 -40.36
CA PRO A 54 0.20 2.63 -40.48
C PRO A 54 1.60 3.24 -40.63
N PRO A 55 2.65 2.55 -40.16
CA PRO A 55 4.02 2.97 -40.42
C PRO A 55 4.30 3.05 -41.92
N ASP A 56 5.13 4.02 -42.32
CA ASP A 56 5.52 4.22 -43.70
C ASP A 56 6.09 2.94 -44.33
N GLY A 57 5.57 2.59 -45.51
CA GLY A 57 6.02 1.42 -46.27
C GLY A 57 5.37 0.09 -45.87
N LEU A 58 4.45 0.07 -44.90
CA LEU A 58 3.65 -1.12 -44.56
C LEU A 58 2.20 -0.97 -45.02
N PRO A 59 1.57 -2.04 -45.55
CA PRO A 59 0.14 -2.01 -45.86
C PRO A 59 -0.70 -1.93 -44.56
N PRO A 60 -1.89 -1.30 -44.61
CA PRO A 60 -2.81 -1.27 -43.48
C PRO A 60 -3.19 -2.69 -43.00
N ARG A 61 -3.20 -2.88 -41.69
CA ARG A 61 -3.61 -4.13 -41.02
C ARG A 61 -4.71 -3.84 -40.02
N ALA A 62 -5.82 -4.58 -40.12
CA ALA A 62 -7.00 -4.38 -39.25
C ALA A 62 -6.82 -4.95 -37.84
N ASP A 63 -5.91 -5.91 -37.66
CA ASP A 63 -5.54 -6.55 -36.40
C ASP A 63 -4.38 -5.88 -35.69
N ARG A 64 -3.86 -4.77 -36.24
CA ARG A 64 -2.76 -4.02 -35.65
C ARG A 64 -3.25 -3.31 -34.36
N PRO A 65 -2.49 -3.37 -33.25
CA PRO A 65 -2.74 -2.49 -32.12
C PRO A 65 -2.54 -1.03 -32.53
N ILE A 66 -3.53 -0.20 -32.23
CA ILE A 66 -3.50 1.24 -32.52
C ILE A 66 -3.56 2.07 -31.24
N GLY A 67 -4.10 1.52 -30.14
CA GLY A 67 -4.07 2.16 -28.82
C GLY A 67 -3.01 1.51 -27.96
N PHE A 68 -2.29 2.32 -27.20
CA PHE A 68 -1.23 1.85 -26.33
C PHE A 68 -1.27 2.58 -25.00
N ALA A 69 -0.92 1.85 -23.95
CA ALA A 69 -0.79 2.38 -22.61
C ALA A 69 0.44 1.81 -21.92
N SER A 70 1.13 2.65 -21.16
CA SER A 70 2.16 2.22 -20.21
C SER A 70 1.74 2.63 -18.81
N VAL A 71 1.55 1.64 -17.95
CA VAL A 71 1.11 1.82 -16.56
C VAL A 71 2.28 1.54 -15.64
N PHE A 72 2.67 2.53 -14.85
CA PHE A 72 3.78 2.43 -13.91
C PHE A 72 3.21 2.30 -12.50
N LEU A 73 3.61 1.25 -11.81
CA LEU A 73 3.22 0.97 -10.43
C LEU A 73 4.43 1.17 -9.53
N TYR A 74 4.31 2.06 -8.56
CA TYR A 74 5.33 2.30 -7.55
C TYR A 74 4.91 1.60 -6.27
N LEU A 75 5.71 0.62 -5.89
CA LEU A 75 5.42 -0.34 -4.83
C LEU A 75 6.50 -0.28 -3.77
N GLU A 76 6.11 -0.51 -2.53
CA GLU A 76 7.05 -0.65 -1.41
C GLU A 76 6.62 -1.73 -0.43
N ASN A 77 7.62 -2.38 0.17
CA ASN A 77 7.45 -3.25 1.31
C ASN A 77 8.23 -2.69 2.50
N PRO A 78 7.59 -1.99 3.44
CA PRO A 78 8.26 -1.45 4.63
C PRO A 78 8.54 -2.53 5.68
N GLY A 79 8.03 -3.75 5.47
CA GLY A 79 8.15 -4.86 6.41
C GLY A 79 9.52 -5.53 6.38
N LEU A 80 9.76 -6.36 7.41
CA LEU A 80 10.96 -7.19 7.53
C LEU A 80 10.79 -8.59 6.91
N GLU A 81 9.62 -8.87 6.33
CA GLU A 81 9.27 -10.15 5.71
C GLU A 81 8.90 -9.93 4.23
N ASP A 82 9.00 -10.99 3.43
CA ASP A 82 8.53 -10.97 2.05
C ASP A 82 7.01 -10.74 2.01
N VAL A 83 6.54 -9.97 1.03
CA VAL A 83 5.11 -9.81 0.76
C VAL A 83 4.80 -10.22 -0.67
N THR A 84 3.64 -10.86 -0.85
CA THR A 84 3.06 -11.14 -2.17
C THR A 84 1.85 -10.25 -2.38
N ILE A 85 1.92 -9.43 -3.42
CA ILE A 85 0.86 -8.55 -3.88
C ILE A 85 0.26 -9.20 -5.12
N VAL A 86 -1.05 -9.43 -5.13
CA VAL A 86 -1.73 -9.93 -6.32
C VAL A 86 -2.39 -8.76 -7.02
N LEU A 87 -1.85 -8.39 -8.17
CA LEU A 87 -2.42 -7.37 -9.03
C LEU A 87 -3.57 -8.01 -9.81
N GLU A 88 -4.80 -7.63 -9.52
CA GLU A 88 -6.00 -8.28 -10.02
C GLU A 88 -6.43 -7.68 -11.36
N THR A 89 -6.55 -6.35 -11.40
CA THR A 89 -6.94 -5.63 -12.62
C THR A 89 -6.11 -4.37 -12.83
N ILE A 90 -5.88 -4.06 -14.11
CA ILE A 90 -5.49 -2.73 -14.58
C ILE A 90 -6.56 -2.32 -15.57
N GLU A 91 -7.37 -1.33 -15.21
CA GLU A 91 -8.47 -0.84 -16.03
C GLU A 91 -8.18 0.58 -16.47
N ILE A 92 -8.30 0.85 -17.76
CA ILE A 92 -8.21 2.21 -18.30
C ILE A 92 -9.62 2.68 -18.60
N GLN A 93 -9.94 3.89 -18.17
CA GLN A 93 -11.25 4.49 -18.38
C GLN A 93 -11.14 5.99 -18.68
N THR A 94 -12.17 6.56 -19.29
CA THR A 94 -12.32 8.02 -19.30
C THR A 94 -12.58 8.53 -17.88
N VAL A 95 -12.38 9.83 -17.65
CA VAL A 95 -12.73 10.48 -16.37
C VAL A 95 -14.22 10.30 -16.02
N ASP A 96 -15.09 10.18 -17.03
CA ASP A 96 -16.52 9.91 -16.87
C ASP A 96 -16.85 8.42 -16.58
N GLY A 97 -15.82 7.57 -16.45
CA GLY A 97 -15.97 6.16 -16.11
C GLY A 97 -16.30 5.24 -17.30
N GLN A 98 -16.09 5.68 -18.54
CA GLN A 98 -16.26 4.80 -19.71
C GLN A 98 -15.01 3.92 -19.89
N PRO A 99 -15.15 2.58 -19.80
CA PRO A 99 -14.01 1.68 -19.91
C PRO A 99 -13.40 1.67 -21.32
N GLN A 100 -12.09 1.51 -21.38
CA GLN A 100 -11.31 1.38 -22.61
C GLN A 100 -10.93 -0.09 -22.82
N ALA A 101 -10.85 -0.51 -24.08
CA ALA A 101 -10.65 -1.92 -24.44
C ALA A 101 -9.16 -2.34 -24.39
N PHE A 102 -8.56 -2.27 -23.20
CA PHE A 102 -7.22 -2.80 -22.94
C PHE A 102 -7.32 -4.10 -22.14
N GLU A 103 -6.55 -5.10 -22.57
CA GLU A 103 -6.51 -6.38 -21.89
C GLU A 103 -5.36 -6.43 -20.89
N PHE A 104 -5.65 -6.92 -19.69
CA PHE A 104 -4.67 -7.19 -18.65
C PHE A 104 -5.00 -8.53 -18.00
N SER A 105 -3.96 -9.28 -17.63
CA SER A 105 -4.09 -10.54 -16.89
C SER A 105 -3.50 -10.37 -15.50
N SER A 106 -4.24 -10.84 -14.49
CA SER A 106 -3.78 -10.80 -13.10
C SER A 106 -2.40 -11.44 -12.94
N THR A 107 -1.58 -10.86 -12.06
CA THR A 107 -0.21 -11.32 -11.82
C THR A 107 0.20 -11.16 -10.36
N ASP A 108 1.09 -12.05 -9.92
CA ASP A 108 1.68 -12.00 -8.59
C ASP A 108 2.98 -11.19 -8.62
N ILE A 109 3.13 -10.30 -7.65
CA ILE A 109 4.32 -9.47 -7.44
C ILE A 109 4.88 -9.79 -6.06
N ARG A 110 6.13 -10.26 -6.01
CA ARG A 110 6.82 -10.52 -4.75
C ARG A 110 7.79 -9.39 -4.45
N LEU A 111 7.66 -8.78 -3.29
CA LEU A 111 8.60 -7.78 -2.78
C LEU A 111 9.36 -8.35 -1.59
N ARG A 112 10.69 -8.21 -1.59
CA ARG A 112 11.54 -8.58 -0.46
C ARG A 112 11.42 -7.54 0.67
N PRO A 113 11.97 -7.82 1.86
CA PRO A 113 11.93 -6.88 2.96
C PRO A 113 12.59 -5.56 2.57
N LEU A 114 11.96 -4.44 2.93
CA LEU A 114 12.46 -3.09 2.68
C LEU A 114 12.67 -2.76 1.19
N GLU A 115 12.04 -3.52 0.30
CA GLU A 115 12.16 -3.32 -1.15
C GLU A 115 11.26 -2.19 -1.64
N HIS A 116 11.81 -1.30 -2.46
CA HIS A 116 11.06 -0.38 -3.31
C HIS A 116 11.18 -0.86 -4.75
N SER A 117 10.06 -0.91 -5.47
CA SER A 117 10.02 -1.44 -6.82
C SER A 117 9.15 -0.56 -7.72
N GLU A 118 9.59 -0.41 -8.96
CA GLU A 118 8.83 0.21 -10.03
C GLU A 118 8.58 -0.84 -11.09
N LEU A 119 7.31 -1.11 -11.37
CA LEU A 119 6.87 -2.06 -12.39
C LEU A 119 6.16 -1.33 -13.52
N VAL A 120 6.39 -1.79 -14.74
CA VAL A 120 5.76 -1.22 -15.93
C VAL A 120 4.97 -2.29 -16.65
N PHE A 121 3.71 -1.98 -16.97
CA PHE A 121 2.82 -2.81 -17.78
C PHE A 121 2.51 -2.10 -19.08
N HIS A 122 2.83 -2.74 -20.19
CA HIS A 122 2.51 -2.25 -21.52
C HIS A 122 1.24 -2.94 -22.00
N LEU A 123 0.19 -2.16 -22.20
CA LEU A 123 -1.10 -2.64 -22.70
C LEU A 123 -1.30 -2.12 -24.12
N SER A 124 -2.02 -2.89 -24.92
CA SER A 124 -2.33 -2.54 -26.30
C SER A 124 -3.78 -2.84 -26.64
N SER A 125 -4.36 -2.04 -27.54
CA SER A 125 -5.75 -2.14 -27.99
C SER A 125 -5.78 -2.05 -29.53
N THR A 126 -6.51 -2.96 -30.17
CA THR A 126 -6.74 -2.94 -31.62
C THR A 126 -7.80 -1.93 -32.04
N VAL A 127 -8.63 -1.46 -31.10
CA VAL A 127 -9.70 -0.47 -31.36
C VAL A 127 -9.30 0.94 -30.98
N GLY A 128 -8.18 1.12 -30.28
CA GLY A 128 -7.71 2.43 -29.81
C GLY A 128 -8.42 2.90 -28.55
N TYR A 129 -8.41 4.21 -28.34
CA TYR A 129 -9.19 4.88 -27.31
C TYR A 129 -10.54 5.35 -27.87
N CYS A 130 -11.55 5.30 -27.02
CA CYS A 130 -12.89 5.79 -27.26
C CYS A 130 -13.07 7.18 -26.62
N GLY A 131 -13.48 8.15 -27.43
CA GLY A 131 -13.66 9.54 -27.00
C GLY A 131 -12.40 10.38 -27.16
N ASP A 132 -12.56 11.69 -26.96
CA ASP A 132 -11.48 12.68 -27.11
C ASP A 132 -11.01 13.27 -25.78
N GLY A 133 -11.53 12.75 -24.66
CA GLY A 133 -11.20 13.24 -23.33
C GLY A 133 -10.00 12.52 -22.70
N PRO A 134 -9.50 13.05 -21.58
CA PRO A 134 -8.44 12.41 -20.82
C PRO A 134 -8.90 11.07 -20.25
N VAL A 135 -7.92 10.20 -20.05
CA VAL A 135 -8.10 8.86 -19.49
C VAL A 135 -7.29 8.71 -18.21
N GLN A 136 -7.73 7.81 -17.35
CA GLN A 136 -7.04 7.44 -16.12
C GLN A 136 -6.98 5.93 -16.00
N VAL A 137 -6.06 5.42 -15.20
CA VAL A 137 -5.97 4.00 -14.87
C VAL A 137 -6.43 3.76 -13.44
N ILE A 138 -7.12 2.64 -13.24
CA ILE A 138 -7.46 2.08 -11.94
C ILE A 138 -6.72 0.76 -11.81
N ALA A 139 -5.83 0.66 -10.83
CA ALA A 139 -5.15 -0.58 -10.47
C ALA A 139 -5.83 -1.17 -9.23
N THR A 140 -6.35 -2.39 -9.36
CA THR A 140 -6.93 -3.14 -8.24
C THR A 140 -5.97 -4.24 -7.83
N TYR A 141 -5.62 -4.29 -6.55
CA TYR A 141 -4.69 -5.29 -6.03
C TYR A 141 -5.11 -5.81 -4.66
N ARG A 142 -4.56 -6.98 -4.30
CA ARG A 142 -4.82 -7.67 -3.05
C ARG A 142 -3.53 -8.01 -2.31
N VAL A 143 -3.56 -7.88 -0.99
CA VAL A 143 -2.51 -8.36 -0.08
C VAL A 143 -3.16 -9.10 1.08
N GLY A 144 -2.92 -10.42 1.18
CA GLY A 144 -3.70 -11.29 2.06
C GLY A 144 -5.19 -11.23 1.68
N ASP A 145 -6.05 -10.94 2.66
CA ASP A 145 -7.51 -10.85 2.49
C ASP A 145 -8.00 -9.42 2.19
N ARG A 146 -7.08 -8.46 1.99
CA ARG A 146 -7.43 -7.04 1.79
C ARG A 146 -7.29 -6.65 0.33
N HIS A 147 -8.32 -5.99 -0.20
CA HIS A 147 -8.34 -5.39 -1.53
C HIS A 147 -8.11 -3.88 -1.44
N TYR A 148 -7.40 -3.38 -2.43
CA TYR A 148 -7.00 -1.99 -2.57
C TYR A 148 -7.24 -1.55 -4.00
N HIS A 149 -7.52 -0.27 -4.17
CA HIS A 149 -7.61 0.37 -5.48
C HIS A 149 -6.80 1.64 -5.48
N LEU A 150 -6.08 1.90 -6.56
CA LEU A 150 -5.36 3.14 -6.76
C LEU A 150 -5.69 3.69 -8.14
N THR A 151 -5.98 4.98 -8.21
CA THR A 151 -6.33 5.68 -9.44
C THR A 151 -5.22 6.66 -9.80
N SER A 152 -4.85 6.73 -11.08
CA SER A 152 -3.89 7.73 -11.54
C SER A 152 -4.54 9.10 -11.70
N GLU A 153 -3.70 10.14 -11.77
CA GLU A 153 -4.14 11.38 -12.39
C GLU A 153 -4.59 11.14 -13.84
N PRO A 154 -5.60 11.88 -14.33
CA PRO A 154 -5.99 11.84 -15.74
C PRO A 154 -4.87 12.33 -16.65
N VAL A 155 -4.74 11.71 -17.82
CA VAL A 155 -3.76 12.07 -18.85
C VAL A 155 -4.41 12.20 -20.21
N GLU A 156 -3.89 13.14 -21.01
CA GLU A 156 -4.28 13.30 -22.40
C GLU A 156 -3.72 12.17 -23.26
N ILE A 157 -4.49 11.74 -24.26
CA ILE A 157 -4.07 10.73 -25.24
C ILE A 157 -3.20 11.42 -26.29
N GLN A 158 -1.95 10.97 -26.43
CA GLN A 158 -1.08 11.42 -27.53
C GLN A 158 -1.54 10.78 -28.84
N ARG A 159 -1.71 11.56 -29.91
CA ARG A 159 -2.23 11.11 -31.20
C ARG A 159 -1.34 11.58 -32.34
#